data_AF-A0A1Y6G2R1-F1
#
_entry.id   AF-A0A1Y6G2R1-F1
#
_cell.length_a   1.000
_cell.length_b   1.000
_cell.length_c   1.000
_cell.angle_alpha   90.00
_cell.angle_beta   90.00
_cell.angle_gamma   90.00
#
_symmetry.space_group_name_H-M   'P 1'
#
loop_
_entity.id
_entity.type
_entity.pdbx_description
1 polymer ?
#
loop_
_entity_poly.entity_id
_entity_poly.type
_entity_poly.pdbx_seq_one_letter_code
_entity_poly.pdbx_strand_id
1 'polypeptide(L)' 'MIGALSLVAGVVCIVISIMLFIPNFKKAKSVKEKWEVFFEFLIDPFGLTSLFYLGLLLILYGLLKLSNLL' A
#
# COMPACT_ATOMS: atom_id res chain seq x y z
N MET A 1 8.87 -8.45 19.48
CA MET A 1 7.90 -9.29 18.72
C MET A 1 6.83 -8.48 18.00
N ILE A 2 6.13 -7.54 18.67
CA ILE A 2 5.08 -6.72 18.05
C ILE A 2 5.56 -5.91 16.83
N GLY A 3 6.73 -5.27 16.89
CA GLY A 3 7.26 -4.50 15.74
C GLY A 3 7.48 -5.34 14.48
N ALA A 4 8.01 -6.56 14.63
CA ALA A 4 8.22 -7.48 13.51
C ALA A 4 6.89 -8.00 12.92
N LEU A 5 5.89 -8.28 13.77
CA LEU A 5 4.54 -8.64 13.32
C LEU A 5 3.88 -7.50 12.54
N SER A 6 4.02 -6.26 13.00
CA SER A 6 3.52 -5.07 12.29
C SER A 6 4.20 -4.88 10.94
N LEU A 7 5.51 -5.11 10.84
CA LEU A 7 6.21 -5.10 9.55
C LEU A 7 5.64 -6.13 8.58
N VAL A 8 5.48 -7.38 9.02
CA VAL A 8 4.95 -8.47 8.18
C VAL A 8 3.53 -8.16 7.74
N ALA A 9 2.66 -7.73 8.66
CA ALA A 9 1.30 -7.32 8.35
C ALA A 9 1.28 -6.16 7.33
N GLY A 10 2.14 -5.17 7.52
CA GLY A 10 2.24 -4.03 6.61
C GLY A 10 2.69 -4.42 5.20
N VAL A 11 3.68 -5.31 5.09
CA VAL A 11 4.12 -5.87 3.80
C VAL A 11 2.99 -6.64 3.12
N VAL A 12 2.24 -7.46 3.86
CA VAL A 12 1.10 -8.22 3.31
C VAL A 12 0.02 -7.26 2.78
N CYS A 13 -0.33 -6.21 3.52
CA CYS A 13 -1.29 -5.20 3.08
C CYS A 13 -0.86 -4.51 1.77
N ILE A 14 0.41 -4.12 1.68
CA ILE A 14 0.96 -3.49 0.46
C ILE A 14 0.95 -4.46 -0.72
N VAL A 15 1.36 -5.72 -0.53
CA VAL A 15 1.39 -6.72 -1.60
C VAL A 15 -0.01 -6.98 -2.14
N ILE A 16 -1.01 -7.15 -1.26
CA ILE A 16 -2.41 -7.35 -1.67
C ILE A 16 -2.91 -6.13 -2.43
N SER A 17 -2.66 -4.92 -1.93
CA SER A 17 -3.05 -3.69 -2.61
C SER A 17 -2.44 -3.58 -4.03
N ILE A 18 -1.16 -3.90 -4.17
CA ILE A 18 -0.47 -3.85 -5.46
C ILE A 18 -1.00 -4.93 -6.40
N MET A 19 -1.25 -6.16 -5.90
CA MET A 19 -1.81 -7.24 -6.71
C MET A 19 -3.18 -6.90 -7.28
N LEU A 20 -4.00 -6.15 -6.54
CA LEU A 20 -5.32 -5.71 -7.00
C LEU A 20 -5.23 -4.48 -7.93
N PHE A 21 -4.19 -3.65 -7.80
CA PHE A 21 -3.92 -2.51 -8.67
C PHE A 21 -3.35 -2.91 -10.04
N ILE A 22 -2.43 -3.87 -10.09
CA ILE A 22 -1.72 -4.30 -11.32
C ILE A 22 -2.66 -4.65 -12.49
N PRO A 23 -3.76 -5.41 -12.32
CA PRO A 23 -4.67 -5.75 -13.40
C PRO A 23 -5.31 -4.52 -14.04
N ASN A 24 -5.68 -3.52 -13.24
CA ASN A 24 -6.28 -2.27 -13.73
C ASN A 24 -5.25 -1.44 -14.48
N PHE A 25 -4.02 -1.37 -13.96
CA PHE A 25 -2.92 -0.67 -14.61
C PHE A 25 -2.48 -1.34 -15.93
N LYS A 26 -2.53 -2.67 -16.02
CA LYS A 26 -2.23 -3.43 -17.24
C LYS A 26 -3.30 -3.29 -18.34
N LYS A 27 -4.55 -3.00 -17.97
CA LYS A 27 -5.64 -2.77 -18.93
C LYS A 27 -5.54 -1.42 -19.64
N ALA A 28 -4.88 -0.44 -19.03
CA ALA A 28 -4.65 0.88 -19.61
C ALA A 28 -3.67 0.81 -20.81
N LYS A 29 -4.11 1.28 -21.98
CA LYS A 29 -3.34 1.24 -23.23
C LYS A 29 -2.49 2.50 -23.42
N SER A 30 -2.96 3.65 -22.91
CA SER A 30 -2.26 4.93 -23.01
C SER A 30 -1.52 5.30 -21.71
N VAL A 31 -0.45 6.07 -21.85
CA VAL A 31 0.25 6.68 -20.70
C VAL A 31 -0.72 7.56 -19.90
N LYS A 32 -1.62 8.28 -20.56
CA LYS A 32 -2.63 9.12 -19.90
C LYS A 32 -3.58 8.30 -19.02
N GLU A 33 -4.08 7.17 -19.53
CA GLU A 33 -4.95 6.26 -18.77
C GLU A 33 -4.21 5.63 -17.58
N LYS A 34 -2.91 5.32 -17.73
CA LYS A 34 -2.08 4.83 -16.62
C LYS A 34 -1.96 5.84 -15.49
N TRP A 35 -1.76 7.12 -15.83
CA TRP A 35 -1.77 8.19 -14.83
C TRP A 35 -3.14 8.34 -14.18
N GLU A 36 -4.21 8.26 -14.95
CA GLU A 36 -5.58 8.33 -14.42
C GLU A 36 -5.87 7.21 -13.42
N VAL A 37 -5.57 5.94 -13.77
CA VAL A 37 -5.70 4.79 -12.85
C VAL A 37 -4.83 4.94 -11.60
N PHE A 38 -3.62 5.51 -11.75
CA PHE A 38 -2.74 5.77 -10.61
C PHE A 38 -3.26 6.86 -9.68
N PHE A 39 -3.79 7.95 -10.24
CA PHE A 39 -4.41 9.01 -9.46
C PHE A 39 -5.70 8.51 -8.81
N GLU A 40 -6.57 7.81 -9.53
CA GLU A 40 -7.78 7.20 -8.99
C GLU A 40 -7.45 6.27 -7.82
N PHE A 41 -6.38 5.48 -7.92
CA PHE A 41 -5.82 4.78 -6.78
C PHE A 41 -5.44 5.77 -5.67
N LEU A 42 -4.54 6.73 -5.88
CA LEU A 42 -4.13 7.63 -4.78
C LEU A 42 -5.25 8.42 -4.07
N ILE A 43 -6.30 8.83 -4.81
CA ILE A 43 -7.33 9.72 -4.27
C ILE A 43 -8.53 8.97 -3.69
N ASP A 44 -8.76 7.70 -4.05
CA ASP A 44 -9.88 6.92 -3.50
C ASP A 44 -9.59 6.50 -2.04
N PRO A 45 -10.23 7.12 -1.04
CA PRO A 45 -9.91 6.88 0.36
C PRO A 45 -10.54 5.58 0.89
N PHE A 46 -11.48 4.97 0.17
CA PHE A 46 -12.19 3.76 0.59
C PHE A 46 -11.81 2.53 -0.24
N GLY A 47 -11.09 2.71 -1.34
CA GLY A 47 -10.57 1.64 -2.19
C GLY A 47 -9.31 0.96 -1.65
N LEU A 48 -8.56 0.36 -2.58
CA LEU A 48 -7.31 -0.38 -2.33
C LEU A 48 -6.23 0.46 -1.63
N THR A 49 -6.34 1.76 -1.77
CA THR A 49 -5.43 2.79 -1.25
C THR A 49 -5.47 2.87 0.26
N SER A 50 -6.62 2.60 0.86
CA SER A 50 -6.74 2.48 2.32
C SER A 50 -5.86 1.34 2.87
N LEU A 51 -5.86 0.19 2.20
CA LEU A 51 -5.00 -0.97 2.50
C LEU A 51 -3.52 -0.64 2.28
N PHE A 52 -3.20 0.10 1.23
CA PHE A 52 -1.84 0.56 0.96
C PHE A 52 -1.33 1.50 2.06
N TYR A 53 -2.12 2.52 2.43
CA TYR A 53 -1.77 3.47 3.48
C TYR A 53 -1.69 2.81 4.86
N LEU A 54 -2.63 1.91 5.17
CA LEU A 54 -2.56 1.10 6.39
C LEU A 54 -1.27 0.26 6.42
N GLY A 55 -0.92 -0.37 5.30
CA GLY A 55 0.31 -1.13 5.17
C GLY A 55 1.57 -0.29 5.40
N LEU A 56 1.61 0.91 4.82
CA LEU A 56 2.66 1.91 5.05
C LEU A 56 2.78 2.31 6.53
N LEU A 57 1.64 2.59 7.16
CA LEU A 57 1.56 2.93 8.59
C LEU A 57 2.08 1.79 9.48
N LEU A 58 1.71 0.54 9.17
CA LEU A 58 2.18 -0.63 9.90
C LEU A 58 3.68 -0.87 9.74
N ILE A 59 4.22 -0.63 8.54
CA ILE A 59 5.66 -0.69 8.31
C ILE A 59 6.37 0.40 9.12
N LEU A 60 5.90 1.65 9.04
CA LEU A 60 6.49 2.77 9.78
C LEU A 60 6.45 2.52 11.29
N TYR A 61 5.32 2.08 11.82
CA TYR A 61 5.16 1.70 13.21
C TYR A 61 6.10 0.55 13.61
N GLY A 62 6.18 -0.49 12.78
CA GLY A 62 7.06 -1.63 12.99
C GLY A 62 8.54 -1.24 13.04
N LEU A 63 8.96 -0.36 12.13
CA LEU A 63 10.32 0.20 12.09
C LEU A 63 10.61 1.05 13.33
N LEU A 64 9.70 1.94 13.73
CA LEU A 64 9.88 2.77 14.92
C LEU A 64 10.01 1.92 16.19
N LYS A 65 9.17 0.88 16.32
CA LYS A 65 9.23 -0.08 17.43
C LYS A 65 10.51 -0.91 17.44
N LEU A 66 11.04 -1.30 16.27
CA LEU A 66 12.32 -2.03 16.17
C LEU A 66 13.51 -1.13 16.49
N SER A 67 13.45 0.14 16.11
CA SER A 67 14.47 1.15 16.41
C SER A 67 14.41 1.69 17.84
N ASN A 68 13.49 1.17 18.68
CA ASN A 68 13.28 1.61 20.06
C ASN A 68 12.96 3.11 20.20
N LEU A 69 12.44 3.72 19.13
CA LEU A 69 12.00 5.12 19.09
C LEU A 69 10.57 5.30 19.61
N LEU A 70 9.88 4.18 19.89
CA LEU A 70 8.48 4.13 20.30
C LEU A 70 8.23 2.87 21.13
#